data_AF-A0A8J2TUT1-F1
#
_entry.id   AF-A0A8J2TUT1-F1
#
_cell.length_a   1.000
_cell.length_b   1.000
_cell.length_c   1.000
_cell.angle_alpha   90.00
_cell.angle_beta   90.00
_cell.angle_gamma   90.00
#
_symmetry.space_group_name_H-M   'P 1'
#
loop_
_entity.id
_entity.type
_entity.pdbx_description
1 polymer ?
#
loop_
_entity_poly.entity_id
_entity_poly.type
_entity_poly.pdbx_seq_one_letter_code
_entity_poly.pdbx_strand_id
1 'polypeptide(L)'
;MIEQKGIKLNIDINILSEFIYEKTLGNNLSVAFAIEEARYCTTLDDFKRILDEKYVSGDITNYYGHIWKYVTDYLNKKNLGFPFPDKVVASAIILLNGRVNSEILSKAIKVNLQKDDWDELLELLFPLVQKISNDEYAIFHNDFRVFLMANNSSGAKYRSIAFQLAEYFMGDNYSLSSLNNLIPLLISADRKDLISGVFNVDYVIHSLANGLSRRRLQEYGSLAYQSAIESRDWGRYHSVYLAIHTMYQHYRYYEYYEKEYKLEDKSYVKTISTYELKADDLRRENLENYLLMLKFCIDLLSYKDPVSYSRASSIFNLWMKDLTPSSFVRTILSEEESVLWDQNLLDEIVTNWAYLAVKFNKGFTKIDKSKQMDEEIRVSLLFNDTYFENLIIMNETDKALETIYNGGVSYNCIEKNLMNILFNGSVKVSC
;
A
#
# COMPACT_ATOMS: atom_id res chain seq x y z
N MET A 1 -5.72 -14.89 10.04
CA MET A 1 -4.73 -15.94 9.74
C MET A 1 -5.17 -16.62 8.47
N ILE A 2 -4.66 -16.20 7.31
CA ILE A 2 -4.74 -17.02 6.10
C ILE A 2 -3.35 -17.63 5.98
N GLU A 3 -3.28 -18.95 6.13
CA GLU A 3 -2.05 -19.73 5.97
C GLU A 3 -1.37 -19.36 4.64
N GLN A 4 -0.05 -19.20 4.66
CA GLN A 4 0.75 -19.24 3.45
C GLN A 4 0.54 -20.62 2.82
N LYS A 5 -0.47 -20.77 1.95
CA LYS A 5 -0.65 -21.99 1.18
C LYS A 5 0.57 -22.15 0.28
N GLY A 6 1.45 -23.08 0.63
CA GLY A 6 2.52 -23.53 -0.25
C GLY A 6 1.94 -24.08 -1.56
N ILE A 7 2.77 -24.12 -2.61
CA ILE A 7 2.39 -24.76 -3.87
C ILE A 7 2.04 -26.22 -3.57
N LYS A 8 0.80 -26.63 -3.89
CA LYS A 8 0.30 -28.00 -3.61
C LYS A 8 0.76 -29.04 -4.63
N LEU A 9 1.49 -28.62 -5.66
CA LEU A 9 2.02 -29.49 -6.70
C LEU A 9 3.08 -30.43 -6.10
N ASN A 10 2.84 -31.74 -6.19
CA ASN A 10 3.82 -32.75 -5.81
C ASN A 10 4.80 -32.98 -6.98
N ILE A 11 5.67 -31.98 -7.25
CA ILE A 11 6.58 -31.94 -8.40
C ILE A 11 7.95 -31.40 -7.96
N ASP A 12 9.02 -31.86 -8.61
CA ASP A 12 10.36 -31.29 -8.48
C ASP A 12 10.36 -29.79 -8.82
N ILE A 13 10.88 -28.98 -7.89
CA ILE A 13 10.95 -27.51 -8.01
C ILE A 13 11.73 -27.08 -9.25
N ASN A 14 12.74 -27.86 -9.66
CA ASN A 14 13.55 -27.54 -10.84
C ASN A 14 12.72 -27.65 -12.13
N ILE A 15 11.90 -28.71 -12.26
CA ILE A 15 11.02 -28.91 -13.42
C ILE A 15 9.97 -27.81 -13.51
N LEU A 16 9.39 -27.42 -12.36
CA LEU A 16 8.44 -26.31 -12.30
C LEU A 16 9.11 -24.98 -12.69
N SER A 17 10.34 -24.74 -12.21
CA SER A 17 11.07 -23.51 -12.50
C SER A 17 11.48 -23.38 -13.96
N GLU A 18 11.90 -24.48 -14.60
CA GLU A 18 12.26 -24.51 -16.01
C GLU A 18 11.04 -24.23 -16.88
N PHE A 19 9.89 -24.85 -16.58
CA PHE A 19 8.65 -24.61 -17.32
C PHE A 19 8.15 -23.17 -17.19
N ILE A 20 8.19 -22.60 -15.98
CA ILE A 20 7.83 -21.19 -15.76
C ILE A 20 8.78 -20.29 -16.54
N TYR A 21 10.09 -20.58 -16.52
CA TYR A 21 11.07 -19.79 -17.25
C TYR A 21 10.84 -19.85 -18.77
N GLU A 22 10.56 -21.03 -19.34
CA GLU A 22 10.26 -21.19 -20.76
C GLU A 22 9.05 -20.36 -21.21
N LYS A 23 7.97 -20.34 -20.42
CA LYS A 23 6.74 -19.60 -20.76
C LYS A 23 6.89 -18.09 -20.56
N THR A 24 7.57 -17.69 -19.50
CA THR A 24 7.66 -16.29 -19.09
C THR A 24 8.89 -15.57 -19.62
N LEU A 25 9.85 -16.30 -20.20
CA LEU A 25 11.17 -15.79 -20.64
C LEU A 25 11.90 -15.02 -19.53
N GLY A 26 11.65 -15.36 -18.27
CA GLY A 26 12.22 -14.67 -17.10
C GLY A 26 11.61 -13.31 -16.79
N ASN A 27 10.47 -12.93 -17.39
CA ASN A 27 9.74 -11.73 -16.98
C ASN A 27 9.25 -11.89 -15.53
N ASN A 28 9.81 -11.12 -14.61
CA ASN A 28 9.54 -11.23 -13.17
C ASN A 28 8.04 -11.23 -12.81
N LEU A 29 7.24 -10.45 -13.53
CA LEU A 29 5.83 -10.28 -13.23
C LEU A 29 5.00 -11.43 -13.81
N SER A 30 5.31 -11.87 -15.03
CA SER A 30 4.74 -13.11 -15.59
C SER A 30 5.12 -14.34 -14.76
N VAL A 31 6.34 -14.39 -14.22
CA VAL A 31 6.79 -15.43 -13.27
C VAL A 31 5.95 -15.39 -11.99
N ALA A 32 5.75 -14.22 -11.40
CA ALA A 32 4.93 -14.07 -10.20
C ALA A 32 3.48 -14.55 -10.44
N PHE A 33 2.89 -14.23 -11.58
CA PHE A 33 1.57 -14.72 -11.95
C PHE A 33 1.53 -16.23 -12.16
N ALA A 34 2.52 -16.80 -12.86
CA ALA A 34 2.63 -18.23 -13.05
C ALA A 34 2.74 -18.97 -11.70
N ILE A 35 3.51 -18.42 -10.76
CA ILE A 35 3.62 -18.97 -9.40
C ILE A 35 2.27 -18.90 -8.68
N GLU A 36 1.54 -17.79 -8.76
CA GLU A 36 0.22 -17.68 -8.13
C GLU A 36 -0.79 -18.67 -8.73
N GLU A 37 -0.81 -18.87 -10.05
CA GLU A 37 -1.64 -19.92 -10.69
C GLU A 37 -1.25 -21.33 -10.21
N ALA A 38 0.05 -21.60 -10.07
CA ALA A 38 0.56 -22.89 -9.61
C ALA A 38 0.04 -23.26 -8.20
N ARG A 39 -0.25 -22.28 -7.35
CA ARG A 39 -0.78 -22.52 -5.98
C ARG A 39 -2.19 -23.12 -5.97
N TYR A 40 -2.94 -22.96 -7.06
CA TYR A 40 -4.30 -23.49 -7.22
C TYR A 40 -4.35 -24.74 -8.10
N CYS A 41 -3.22 -25.15 -8.68
CA CYS A 41 -3.12 -26.35 -9.48
C CYS A 41 -2.78 -27.57 -8.62
N THR A 42 -3.38 -28.71 -8.95
CA THR A 42 -3.10 -30.00 -8.30
C THR A 42 -2.09 -30.86 -9.05
N THR A 43 -1.99 -30.71 -10.38
CA THR A 43 -1.08 -31.48 -11.23
C THR A 43 -0.29 -30.59 -12.21
N LEU A 44 0.82 -31.11 -12.75
CA LEU A 44 1.62 -30.39 -13.75
C LEU A 44 0.81 -30.13 -15.02
N ASP A 45 0.01 -31.10 -15.44
CA ASP A 45 -0.77 -30.99 -16.67
C ASP A 45 -1.90 -29.98 -16.53
N ASP A 46 -2.52 -29.88 -15.34
CA ASP A 46 -3.45 -28.80 -15.02
C ASP A 46 -2.76 -27.43 -15.09
N PHE A 47 -1.55 -27.33 -14.55
CA PHE A 47 -0.78 -26.10 -14.56
C PHE A 47 -0.37 -25.70 -15.98
N LYS A 48 0.14 -26.64 -16.78
CA LYS A 48 0.47 -26.43 -18.20
C LYS A 48 -0.74 -25.92 -18.98
N ARG A 49 -1.87 -26.62 -18.82
CA ARG A 49 -3.13 -26.26 -19.46
C ARG A 49 -3.58 -24.86 -19.07
N ILE A 50 -3.54 -24.50 -17.79
CA ILE A 50 -3.93 -23.16 -17.31
C ILE A 50 -3.03 -22.07 -17.87
N LEU A 51 -1.70 -22.28 -17.89
CA LEU A 51 -0.77 -21.29 -18.46
C LEU A 51 -0.98 -21.09 -19.96
N ASP A 52 -1.30 -22.15 -20.69
CA ASP A 52 -1.65 -22.09 -22.11
C ASP A 52 -3.02 -21.42 -22.34
N GLU A 53 -4.05 -21.81 -21.59
CA GLU A 53 -5.42 -21.23 -21.68
C GLU A 53 -5.43 -19.73 -21.32
N LYS A 54 -4.62 -19.31 -20.34
CA LYS A 54 -4.50 -17.91 -19.91
C LYS A 54 -3.45 -17.12 -20.69
N TYR A 55 -2.73 -17.74 -21.64
CA TYR A 55 -1.69 -17.13 -22.46
C TYR A 55 -0.62 -16.40 -21.63
N VAL A 56 -0.16 -17.03 -20.55
CA VAL A 56 0.96 -16.50 -19.77
C VAL A 56 2.20 -16.48 -20.67
N SER A 57 2.77 -15.29 -20.87
CA SER A 57 3.92 -15.07 -21.75
C SER A 57 4.90 -14.08 -21.12
N GLY A 58 6.11 -13.98 -21.68
CA GLY A 58 7.08 -12.95 -21.27
C GLY A 58 6.67 -11.50 -21.59
N ASP A 59 5.62 -11.31 -22.40
CA ASP A 59 5.01 -10.00 -22.65
C ASP A 59 3.79 -9.82 -21.74
N ILE A 60 3.99 -9.03 -20.69
CA ILE A 60 2.96 -8.74 -19.69
C ILE A 60 1.75 -8.01 -20.27
N THR A 61 1.96 -7.20 -21.32
CA THR A 61 0.89 -6.42 -21.95
C THR A 61 -0.04 -7.35 -22.73
N ASN A 62 0.53 -8.34 -23.43
CA ASN A 62 -0.25 -9.37 -24.10
C ASN A 62 -1.02 -10.25 -23.10
N TYR A 63 -0.40 -10.56 -21.96
CA TYR A 63 -1.05 -11.31 -20.89
C TYR A 63 -2.27 -10.56 -20.30
N TYR A 64 -2.10 -9.28 -19.94
CA TYR A 64 -3.20 -8.44 -19.47
C TYR A 64 -4.28 -8.26 -20.53
N GLY A 65 -3.86 -8.00 -21.77
CA GLY A 65 -4.76 -7.90 -22.92
C GLY A 65 -5.58 -9.16 -23.12
N HIS A 66 -5.00 -10.34 -22.95
CA HIS A 66 -5.69 -11.62 -23.09
C HIS A 66 -6.76 -11.82 -22.00
N ILE A 67 -6.40 -11.70 -20.73
CA ILE A 67 -7.37 -11.84 -19.61
C ILE A 67 -8.48 -10.79 -19.73
N TRP A 68 -8.11 -9.53 -20.02
CA TRP A 68 -9.10 -8.47 -20.15
C TRP A 68 -10.03 -8.68 -21.34
N LYS A 69 -9.51 -9.18 -22.47
CA LYS A 69 -10.32 -9.55 -23.64
C LYS A 69 -11.28 -10.68 -23.32
N TYR A 70 -10.83 -11.72 -22.63
CA TYR A 70 -11.70 -12.81 -22.18
C TYR A 70 -12.86 -12.30 -21.33
N VAL A 71 -12.59 -11.45 -20.34
CA VAL A 71 -13.61 -10.84 -19.48
C VAL A 71 -14.53 -9.92 -20.30
N THR A 72 -13.99 -9.14 -21.22
CA THR A 72 -14.77 -8.29 -22.13
C THR A 72 -15.73 -9.11 -23.00
N ASP A 73 -15.25 -10.21 -23.59
CA ASP A 73 -16.06 -11.11 -24.40
C ASP A 73 -17.15 -11.80 -23.57
N TYR A 74 -16.83 -12.17 -22.32
CA TYR A 74 -17.79 -12.72 -21.37
C TYR A 74 -18.92 -11.72 -21.04
N LEU A 75 -18.54 -10.50 -20.67
CA LEU A 75 -19.47 -9.41 -20.34
C LEU A 75 -20.39 -9.06 -21.51
N ASN A 76 -19.84 -9.01 -22.73
CA ASN A 76 -20.61 -8.72 -23.94
C ASN A 76 -21.62 -9.84 -24.27
N LYS A 77 -21.29 -11.11 -23.98
CA LYS A 77 -22.18 -12.25 -24.21
C LYS A 77 -23.32 -12.36 -23.19
N LYS A 78 -23.09 -11.91 -21.95
CA LYS A 78 -24.09 -11.98 -20.86
C LYS A 78 -25.31 -11.06 -21.07
N ASN A 79 -25.30 -10.19 -22.08
CA ASN A 79 -26.39 -9.26 -22.42
C ASN A 79 -26.92 -8.53 -21.17
N LEU A 80 -26.01 -7.90 -20.43
CA LEU A 80 -26.27 -7.30 -19.12
C LEU A 80 -27.26 -6.11 -19.13
N GLY A 81 -27.79 -5.74 -20.30
CA GLY A 81 -28.79 -4.69 -20.43
C GLY A 81 -28.25 -3.26 -20.35
N PHE A 82 -26.93 -3.06 -20.40
CA PHE A 82 -26.30 -1.74 -20.43
C PHE A 82 -25.11 -1.67 -21.39
N PRO A 83 -24.86 -0.50 -22.02
CA PRO A 83 -23.81 -0.37 -23.03
C PRO A 83 -22.42 -0.25 -22.39
N PHE A 84 -21.43 -0.88 -23.04
CA PHE A 84 -20.01 -0.90 -22.67
C PHE A 84 -19.75 -1.48 -21.27
N PRO A 85 -20.10 -2.76 -21.04
CA PRO A 85 -19.98 -3.37 -19.72
C PRO A 85 -18.53 -3.50 -19.25
N ASP A 86 -17.61 -3.77 -20.17
CA ASP A 86 -16.17 -3.73 -19.97
C ASP A 86 -15.71 -2.39 -19.37
N LYS A 87 -16.17 -1.26 -19.93
CA LYS A 87 -15.81 0.08 -19.44
C LYS A 87 -16.37 0.38 -18.07
N VAL A 88 -17.55 -0.15 -17.74
CA VAL A 88 -18.16 0.00 -16.41
C VAL A 88 -17.32 -0.72 -15.37
N VAL A 89 -16.98 -1.99 -15.61
CA VAL A 89 -16.16 -2.79 -14.70
C VAL A 89 -14.76 -2.18 -14.55
N ALA A 90 -14.12 -1.78 -15.65
CA ALA A 90 -12.83 -1.10 -15.60
C ALA A 90 -12.89 0.18 -14.77
N SER A 91 -13.89 1.04 -15.02
CA SER A 91 -14.06 2.29 -14.28
C SER A 91 -14.26 2.03 -12.79
N ALA A 92 -15.09 1.06 -12.43
CA ALA A 92 -15.34 0.67 -11.03
C ALA A 92 -14.04 0.26 -10.31
N ILE A 93 -13.21 -0.56 -10.95
CA ILE A 93 -11.92 -1.02 -10.42
C ILE A 93 -10.93 0.15 -10.29
N ILE A 94 -10.87 1.03 -11.29
CA ILE A 94 -9.96 2.20 -11.28
C ILE A 94 -10.35 3.21 -10.20
N LEU A 95 -11.65 3.51 -10.07
CA LEU A 95 -12.17 4.58 -9.22
C LEU A 95 -12.16 4.21 -7.74
N LEU A 96 -12.39 2.94 -7.41
CA LEU A 96 -12.14 2.41 -6.07
C LEU A 96 -10.64 2.20 -5.91
N ASN A 97 -9.98 3.27 -5.46
CA ASN A 97 -8.54 3.39 -5.35
C ASN A 97 -7.98 2.43 -4.29
N GLY A 98 -7.49 1.27 -4.72
CA GLY A 98 -7.03 0.17 -3.86
C GLY A 98 -7.92 -1.06 -3.90
N ARG A 99 -8.62 -1.31 -2.79
CA ARG A 99 -9.51 -2.47 -2.62
C ARG A 99 -10.89 -2.17 -3.21
N VAL A 100 -11.42 -3.17 -3.92
CA VAL A 100 -12.76 -3.15 -4.52
C VAL A 100 -13.68 -3.92 -3.59
N ASN A 101 -14.83 -3.35 -3.23
CA ASN A 101 -15.81 -4.00 -2.40
C ASN A 101 -17.08 -4.31 -3.22
N SER A 102 -17.41 -5.59 -3.39
CA SER A 102 -18.53 -6.03 -4.24
C SER A 102 -19.89 -5.56 -3.72
N GLU A 103 -20.06 -5.48 -2.39
CA GLU A 103 -21.27 -4.94 -1.76
C GLU A 103 -21.46 -3.46 -2.09
N ILE A 104 -20.40 -2.64 -1.96
CA ILE A 104 -20.43 -1.22 -2.34
C ILE A 104 -20.75 -1.08 -3.83
N LEU A 105 -20.11 -1.87 -4.69
CA LEU A 105 -20.35 -1.82 -6.13
C LEU A 105 -21.80 -2.12 -6.49
N SER A 106 -22.40 -3.15 -5.88
CA SER A 106 -23.80 -3.52 -6.13
C SER A 106 -24.80 -2.43 -5.73
N LYS A 107 -24.49 -1.65 -4.69
CA LYS A 107 -25.35 -0.58 -4.20
C LYS A 107 -25.14 0.74 -4.93
N ALA A 108 -23.89 1.05 -5.27
CA ALA A 108 -23.52 2.33 -5.84
C ALA A 108 -23.72 2.39 -7.35
N ILE A 109 -23.37 1.32 -8.06
CA ILE A 109 -23.42 1.30 -9.53
C ILE A 109 -24.82 0.85 -9.96
N LYS A 110 -25.53 1.75 -10.65
CA LYS A 110 -26.89 1.58 -11.18
C LYS A 110 -26.87 0.72 -12.44
N VAL A 111 -26.39 -0.52 -12.31
CA VAL A 111 -26.42 -1.57 -13.33
C VAL A 111 -27.11 -2.81 -12.78
N ASN A 112 -27.62 -3.67 -13.66
CA ASN A 112 -28.30 -4.90 -13.24
C ASN A 112 -27.30 -5.99 -12.85
N LEU A 113 -26.45 -5.71 -11.86
CA LEU A 113 -25.50 -6.65 -11.27
C LEU A 113 -25.72 -6.67 -9.77
N GLN A 114 -26.09 -7.84 -9.25
CA GLN A 114 -26.12 -8.10 -7.82
C GLN A 114 -24.70 -8.29 -7.29
N LYS A 115 -24.57 -8.34 -5.97
CA LYS A 115 -23.28 -8.60 -5.30
C LYS A 115 -22.61 -9.89 -5.81
N ASP A 116 -23.36 -10.99 -5.93
CA ASP A 116 -22.82 -12.27 -6.39
C ASP A 116 -22.32 -12.19 -7.84
N ASP A 117 -22.97 -11.39 -8.70
CA ASP A 117 -22.50 -11.13 -10.06
C ASP A 117 -21.16 -10.38 -10.05
N TRP A 118 -21.00 -9.40 -9.15
CA TRP A 118 -19.73 -8.69 -8.96
C TRP A 118 -18.63 -9.61 -8.45
N ASP A 119 -18.95 -10.50 -7.52
CA ASP A 119 -18.01 -11.51 -7.02
C ASP A 119 -17.53 -12.43 -8.15
N GLU A 120 -18.46 -12.99 -8.94
CA GLU A 120 -18.12 -13.84 -10.10
C GLU A 120 -17.22 -13.08 -11.10
N LEU A 121 -17.55 -11.83 -11.42
CA LEU A 121 -16.78 -11.00 -12.35
C LEU A 121 -15.37 -10.70 -11.85
N LEU A 122 -15.20 -10.40 -10.56
CA LEU A 122 -13.89 -10.13 -9.98
C LEU A 122 -13.06 -11.41 -9.85
N GLU A 123 -13.69 -12.56 -9.66
CA GLU A 123 -13.04 -13.88 -9.64
C GLU A 123 -12.54 -14.29 -11.04
N LEU A 124 -13.22 -13.92 -12.13
CA LEU A 124 -12.72 -14.13 -13.51
C LEU A 124 -11.41 -13.38 -13.81
N LEU A 125 -11.10 -12.33 -13.04
CA LEU A 125 -9.87 -11.56 -13.17
C LEU A 125 -8.69 -12.18 -12.39
N PHE A 126 -8.86 -13.34 -11.76
CA PHE A 126 -7.75 -14.05 -11.12
C PHE A 126 -6.66 -14.43 -12.16
N PRO A 127 -5.37 -14.13 -11.90
CA PRO A 127 -4.76 -13.75 -10.62
C PRO A 127 -4.55 -12.23 -10.44
N LEU A 128 -5.00 -11.42 -11.42
CA LEU A 128 -4.84 -9.97 -11.45
C LEU A 128 -5.63 -9.27 -10.33
N VAL A 129 -6.79 -9.84 -9.98
CA VAL A 129 -7.63 -9.43 -8.85
C VAL A 129 -7.80 -10.63 -7.92
N GLN A 130 -7.59 -10.42 -6.63
CA GLN A 130 -7.62 -11.47 -5.61
C GLN A 130 -8.59 -11.13 -4.50
N LYS A 131 -9.37 -12.12 -4.08
CA LYS A 131 -10.28 -12.03 -2.94
C LYS A 131 -9.48 -12.00 -1.64
N ILE A 132 -9.66 -10.96 -0.83
CA ILE A 132 -9.00 -10.80 0.48
C ILE A 132 -9.92 -11.23 1.61
N SER A 133 -11.21 -10.86 1.50
CA SER A 133 -12.26 -11.20 2.47
C SER A 133 -13.57 -11.46 1.73
N ASN A 134 -14.66 -11.72 2.46
CA ASN A 134 -15.95 -12.09 1.86
C ASN A 134 -16.41 -11.11 0.76
N ASP A 135 -16.17 -9.81 0.94
CA ASP A 135 -16.66 -8.76 0.04
C ASP A 135 -15.54 -7.90 -0.56
N GLU A 136 -14.28 -8.08 -0.13
CA GLU A 136 -13.16 -7.26 -0.59
C GLU A 136 -12.20 -8.00 -1.51
N TYR A 137 -11.83 -7.32 -2.58
CA TYR A 137 -10.83 -7.73 -3.56
C TYR A 137 -9.70 -6.71 -3.63
N ALA A 138 -8.47 -7.17 -3.85
CA ALA A 138 -7.34 -6.31 -4.20
C ALA A 138 -6.82 -6.65 -5.58
N ILE A 139 -6.33 -5.61 -6.25
CA ILE A 139 -5.51 -5.80 -7.45
C ILE A 139 -4.14 -6.33 -6.98
N PHE A 140 -3.70 -7.45 -7.55
CA PHE A 140 -2.47 -8.12 -7.16
C PHE A 140 -1.23 -7.30 -7.56
N HIS A 141 -1.24 -6.74 -8.78
CA HIS A 141 -0.18 -5.86 -9.25
C HIS A 141 -0.73 -4.58 -9.89
N ASN A 142 -0.15 -3.46 -9.50
CA ASN A 142 -0.61 -2.12 -9.89
C ASN A 142 -0.50 -1.86 -11.40
N ASP A 143 0.39 -2.55 -12.11
CA ASP A 143 0.51 -2.46 -13.57
C ASP A 143 -0.80 -2.82 -14.29
N PHE A 144 -1.60 -3.73 -13.73
CA PHE A 144 -2.92 -4.00 -14.28
C PHE A 144 -3.86 -2.80 -14.17
N ARG A 145 -3.79 -2.05 -13.07
CA ARG A 145 -4.55 -0.79 -12.93
C ARG A 145 -4.06 0.24 -13.94
N VAL A 146 -2.75 0.38 -14.15
CA VAL A 146 -2.18 1.27 -15.18
C VAL A 146 -2.68 0.88 -16.57
N PHE A 147 -2.68 -0.41 -16.88
CA PHE A 147 -3.22 -0.96 -18.13
C PHE A 147 -4.71 -0.59 -18.31
N LEU A 148 -5.54 -0.75 -17.27
CA LEU A 148 -6.94 -0.35 -17.31
C LEU A 148 -7.08 1.17 -17.48
N MET A 149 -6.29 1.96 -16.74
CA MET A 149 -6.32 3.43 -16.78
C MET A 149 -5.97 3.96 -18.16
N ALA A 150 -4.96 3.40 -18.83
CA ALA A 150 -4.54 3.84 -20.17
C ALA A 150 -5.71 3.85 -21.18
N ASN A 151 -6.68 2.95 -21.01
CA ASN A 151 -7.79 2.78 -21.95
C ASN A 151 -9.15 3.24 -21.42
N ASN A 152 -9.30 3.45 -20.10
CA ASN A 152 -10.61 3.66 -19.46
C ASN A 152 -10.67 4.83 -18.47
N SER A 153 -9.58 5.55 -18.20
CA SER A 153 -9.55 6.67 -17.24
C SER A 153 -10.11 7.99 -17.77
N SER A 154 -10.74 7.98 -18.96
CA SER A 154 -11.31 9.17 -19.58
C SER A 154 -12.65 8.89 -20.25
N GLY A 155 -13.44 9.94 -20.43
CA GLY A 155 -14.72 9.89 -21.14
C GLY A 155 -15.96 9.83 -20.26
N ALA A 156 -17.13 9.81 -20.91
CA ALA A 156 -18.43 9.97 -20.24
C ALA A 156 -18.77 8.82 -19.28
N LYS A 157 -18.40 7.58 -19.63
CA LYS A 157 -18.71 6.42 -18.78
C LYS A 157 -17.92 6.45 -17.47
N TYR A 158 -16.61 6.69 -17.54
CA TYR A 158 -15.76 6.87 -16.37
C TYR A 158 -16.32 7.94 -15.42
N ARG A 159 -16.62 9.13 -15.95
CA ARG A 159 -17.22 10.23 -15.16
C ARG A 159 -18.57 9.84 -14.55
N SER A 160 -19.40 9.13 -15.28
CA SER A 160 -20.71 8.66 -14.79
C SER A 160 -20.58 7.66 -13.65
N ILE A 161 -19.66 6.68 -13.75
CA ILE A 161 -19.41 5.72 -12.67
C ILE A 161 -18.79 6.42 -11.45
N ALA A 162 -17.87 7.36 -11.67
CA ALA A 162 -17.29 8.17 -10.59
C ALA A 162 -18.38 8.93 -9.84
N PHE A 163 -19.34 9.52 -10.56
CA PHE A 163 -20.45 10.23 -9.95
C PHE A 163 -21.39 9.30 -9.16
N GLN A 164 -21.73 8.13 -9.70
CA GLN A 164 -22.56 7.14 -8.99
C GLN A 164 -21.92 6.67 -7.68
N LEU A 165 -20.61 6.41 -7.69
CA LEU A 165 -19.85 6.10 -6.47
C LEU A 165 -19.84 7.30 -5.50
N ALA A 166 -19.70 8.53 -5.99
CA ALA A 166 -19.77 9.72 -5.14
C ALA A 166 -21.15 9.89 -4.50
N GLU A 167 -22.24 9.69 -5.26
CA GLU A 167 -23.62 9.76 -4.74
C GLU A 167 -23.84 8.75 -3.61
N TYR A 168 -23.33 7.53 -3.75
CA TYR A 168 -23.36 6.53 -2.68
C TYR A 168 -22.66 7.04 -1.41
N PHE A 169 -21.43 7.55 -1.53
CA PHE A 169 -20.67 8.02 -0.38
C PHE A 169 -21.22 9.31 0.27
N MET A 170 -21.96 10.14 -0.47
CA MET A 170 -22.68 11.28 0.12
C MET A 170 -23.72 10.84 1.15
N GLY A 171 -24.30 9.65 1.01
CA GLY A 171 -25.31 9.10 1.93
C GLY A 171 -24.74 8.25 3.06
N ASP A 172 -23.43 8.02 3.10
CA ASP A 172 -22.77 6.99 3.93
C ASP A 172 -22.29 7.51 5.30
N ASN A 173 -22.94 8.57 5.83
CA ASN A 173 -22.75 9.12 7.18
C ASN A 173 -21.28 9.24 7.64
N TYR A 174 -20.40 9.76 6.78
CA TYR A 174 -18.99 9.99 7.10
C TYR A 174 -18.19 8.73 7.49
N SER A 175 -18.50 7.57 6.90
CA SER A 175 -17.62 6.41 6.98
C SER A 175 -16.20 6.75 6.50
N LEU A 176 -15.18 6.02 6.99
CA LEU A 176 -13.79 6.23 6.54
C LEU A 176 -13.66 6.13 5.01
N SER A 177 -14.38 5.18 4.39
CA SER A 177 -14.41 5.05 2.93
C SER A 177 -15.07 6.25 2.25
N SER A 178 -16.13 6.83 2.82
CA SER A 178 -16.75 8.06 2.32
C SER A 178 -15.78 9.25 2.42
N LEU A 179 -15.20 9.47 3.59
CA LEU A 179 -14.25 10.57 3.84
C LEU A 179 -13.08 10.55 2.85
N ASN A 180 -12.58 9.35 2.53
CA ASN A 180 -11.43 9.16 1.65
C ASN A 180 -11.76 9.26 0.16
N ASN A 181 -12.92 8.78 -0.27
CA ASN A 181 -13.21 8.62 -1.70
C ASN A 181 -14.11 9.72 -2.27
N LEU A 182 -14.96 10.36 -1.46
CA LEU A 182 -16.01 11.25 -1.95
C LEU A 182 -15.47 12.41 -2.80
N ILE A 183 -14.52 13.19 -2.27
CA ILE A 183 -13.96 14.35 -3.00
C ILE A 183 -13.16 13.91 -4.24
N PRO A 184 -12.26 12.92 -4.18
CA PRO A 184 -11.59 12.37 -5.38
C PRO A 184 -12.56 11.88 -6.47
N LEU A 185 -13.66 11.23 -6.07
CA LEU A 185 -14.68 10.77 -7.00
C LEU A 185 -15.43 11.94 -7.64
N LEU A 186 -15.75 13.00 -6.89
CA LEU A 186 -16.31 14.23 -7.45
C LEU A 186 -15.37 14.91 -8.46
N ILE A 187 -14.07 14.93 -8.18
CA ILE A 187 -13.06 15.42 -9.13
C ILE A 187 -13.06 14.56 -10.38
N SER A 188 -13.02 13.23 -10.22
CA SER A 188 -13.01 12.26 -11.33
C SER A 188 -14.30 12.29 -12.17
N ALA A 189 -15.42 12.67 -11.54
CA ALA A 189 -16.72 12.87 -12.18
C ALA A 189 -16.85 14.21 -12.92
N ASP A 190 -15.85 15.09 -12.82
CA ASP A 190 -15.93 16.48 -13.31
C ASP A 190 -17.06 17.27 -12.64
N ARG A 191 -17.32 16.98 -11.35
CA ARG A 191 -18.36 17.56 -10.50
C ARG A 191 -17.78 18.32 -9.30
N LYS A 192 -16.73 19.11 -9.56
CA LYS A 192 -16.09 19.96 -8.54
C LYS A 192 -17.05 21.01 -7.96
N ASP A 193 -18.10 21.36 -8.70
CA ASP A 193 -19.21 22.22 -8.28
C ASP A 193 -19.94 21.72 -7.03
N LEU A 194 -19.86 20.41 -6.73
CA LEU A 194 -20.49 19.80 -5.56
C LEU A 194 -19.59 19.74 -4.33
N ILE A 195 -18.28 20.00 -4.46
CA ILE A 195 -17.33 19.85 -3.34
C ILE A 195 -17.69 20.79 -2.18
N SER A 196 -18.11 22.02 -2.49
CA SER A 196 -18.58 22.99 -1.48
C SER A 196 -19.82 22.54 -0.69
N GLY A 197 -20.62 21.61 -1.24
CA GLY A 197 -21.78 21.04 -0.55
C GLY A 197 -21.44 19.90 0.41
N VAL A 198 -20.29 19.24 0.23
CA VAL A 198 -19.87 18.09 1.06
C VAL A 198 -18.78 18.46 2.06
N PHE A 199 -17.92 19.43 1.74
CA PHE A 199 -16.85 19.89 2.63
C PHE A 199 -17.40 20.91 3.64
N ASN A 200 -18.03 20.39 4.70
CA ASN A 200 -18.60 21.17 5.79
C ASN A 200 -17.87 20.90 7.13
N VAL A 201 -18.34 21.52 8.21
CA VAL A 201 -17.76 21.36 9.55
C VAL A 201 -17.76 19.89 9.99
N ASP A 202 -18.87 19.18 9.78
CA ASP A 202 -18.99 17.77 10.14
C ASP A 202 -17.99 16.90 9.39
N TYR A 203 -17.84 17.12 8.07
CA TYR A 203 -16.83 16.43 7.26
C TYR A 203 -15.43 16.64 7.83
N VAL A 204 -15.07 17.87 8.22
CA VAL A 204 -13.75 18.19 8.79
C VAL A 204 -13.56 17.52 10.15
N ILE A 205 -14.55 17.58 11.04
CA ILE A 205 -14.49 16.96 12.37
C ILE A 205 -14.32 15.44 12.23
N HIS A 206 -15.16 14.79 11.42
CA HIS A 206 -15.07 13.35 11.19
C HIS A 206 -13.75 12.97 10.52
N SER A 207 -13.27 13.76 9.56
CA SER A 207 -11.97 13.54 8.92
C SER A 207 -10.82 13.57 9.93
N LEU A 208 -10.77 14.60 10.78
CA LEU A 208 -9.72 14.75 11.78
C LEU A 208 -9.81 13.68 12.87
N ALA A 209 -11.03 13.30 13.28
CA ALA A 209 -11.25 12.23 14.24
C ALA A 209 -10.82 10.85 13.72
N ASN A 210 -10.97 10.61 12.41
CA ASN A 210 -10.48 9.41 11.72
C ASN A 210 -9.03 9.57 11.21
N GLY A 211 -8.29 10.56 11.73
CA GLY A 211 -6.87 10.72 11.44
C GLY A 211 -6.54 10.96 9.96
N LEU A 212 -7.40 11.62 9.19
CA LEU A 212 -7.09 12.00 7.81
C LEU A 212 -5.94 13.00 7.75
N SER A 213 -5.17 12.97 6.66
CA SER A 213 -4.05 13.88 6.48
C SER A 213 -4.45 15.35 6.47
N ARG A 214 -3.78 16.14 7.31
CA ARG A 214 -3.95 17.60 7.35
C ARG A 214 -3.67 18.25 6.00
N ARG A 215 -2.63 17.78 5.30
CA ARG A 215 -2.29 18.25 3.95
C ARG A 215 -3.45 17.97 2.98
N ARG A 216 -3.99 16.75 3.02
CA ARG A 216 -5.14 16.36 2.19
C ARG A 216 -6.37 17.21 2.48
N LEU A 217 -6.65 17.47 3.75
CA LEU A 217 -7.76 18.35 4.16
C LEU A 217 -7.54 19.81 3.73
N GLN A 218 -6.31 20.30 3.72
CA GLN A 218 -5.98 21.62 3.16
C GLN A 218 -6.20 21.69 1.65
N GLU A 219 -5.79 20.65 0.92
CA GLU A 219 -6.04 20.52 -0.53
C GLU A 219 -7.55 20.49 -0.82
N TYR A 220 -8.32 19.70 -0.06
CA TYR A 220 -9.78 19.63 -0.18
C TYR A 220 -10.48 20.94 0.22
N GLY A 221 -10.00 21.61 1.27
CA GLY A 221 -10.50 22.92 1.67
C GLY A 221 -10.29 23.98 0.60
N SER A 222 -9.13 23.96 -0.07
CA SER A 222 -8.84 24.86 -1.20
C SER A 222 -9.79 24.62 -2.38
N LEU A 223 -10.05 23.35 -2.72
CA LEU A 223 -11.00 22.98 -3.77
C LEU A 223 -12.44 23.37 -3.40
N ALA A 224 -12.84 23.15 -2.15
CA ALA A 224 -14.15 23.51 -1.63
C ALA A 224 -14.38 25.03 -1.65
N TYR A 225 -13.36 25.80 -1.28
CA TYR A 225 -13.42 27.26 -1.30
C TYR A 225 -13.59 27.80 -2.72
N GLN A 226 -12.82 27.27 -3.68
CA GLN A 226 -12.97 27.62 -5.09
C GLN A 226 -14.37 27.27 -5.61
N SER A 227 -14.83 26.04 -5.33
CA SER A 227 -16.19 25.57 -5.66
C SER A 227 -17.28 26.47 -5.08
N ALA A 228 -17.11 26.94 -3.84
CA ALA A 228 -18.06 27.82 -3.17
C ALA A 228 -18.13 29.21 -3.84
N ILE A 229 -16.98 29.80 -4.19
CA ILE A 229 -16.92 31.08 -4.93
C ILE A 229 -17.64 30.95 -6.27
N GLU A 230 -17.34 29.89 -7.03
CA GLU A 230 -17.93 29.65 -8.34
C GLU A 230 -19.45 29.44 -8.27
N SER A 231 -19.93 28.79 -7.19
CA SER A 231 -21.36 28.55 -6.99
C SER A 231 -22.18 29.82 -6.75
N ARG A 232 -21.53 30.91 -6.30
CA ARG A 232 -22.18 32.17 -5.87
C ARG A 232 -23.29 31.98 -4.82
N ASP A 233 -23.22 30.89 -4.05
CA ASP A 233 -24.14 30.58 -2.97
C ASP A 233 -23.49 30.97 -1.63
N TRP A 234 -24.07 31.98 -0.98
CA TRP A 234 -23.58 32.46 0.31
C TRP A 234 -23.63 31.40 1.41
N GLY A 235 -24.65 30.52 1.40
CA GLY A 235 -24.77 29.44 2.37
C GLY A 235 -23.62 28.44 2.24
N ARG A 236 -23.26 28.08 1.00
CA ARG A 236 -22.11 27.21 0.72
C ARG A 236 -20.79 27.88 1.10
N TYR A 237 -20.62 29.15 0.73
CA TYR A 237 -19.43 29.92 1.10
C TYR A 237 -19.24 29.96 2.63
N HIS A 238 -20.30 30.28 3.36
CA HIS A 238 -20.27 30.34 4.82
C HIS A 238 -19.96 28.98 5.44
N SER A 239 -20.59 27.90 4.94
CA SER A 239 -20.34 26.53 5.41
C SER A 239 -18.88 26.11 5.23
N VAL A 240 -18.31 26.33 4.03
CA VAL A 240 -16.90 26.02 3.74
C VAL A 240 -15.96 26.87 4.58
N TYR A 241 -16.26 28.16 4.76
CA TYR A 241 -15.47 29.05 5.63
C TYR A 241 -15.39 28.50 7.07
N LEU A 242 -16.52 28.08 7.64
CA LEU A 242 -16.54 27.47 8.98
C LEU A 242 -15.75 26.16 9.03
N ALA A 243 -15.82 25.34 7.99
CA ALA A 243 -15.06 24.10 7.89
C ALA A 243 -13.55 24.35 7.89
N ILE A 244 -13.08 25.31 7.08
CA ILE A 244 -11.66 25.71 7.03
C ILE A 244 -11.22 26.29 8.38
N HIS A 245 -12.05 27.13 9.01
CA HIS A 245 -11.75 27.69 10.31
C HIS A 245 -11.65 26.62 11.41
N THR A 246 -12.51 25.60 11.36
CA THR A 246 -12.47 24.44 12.26
C THR A 246 -11.16 23.67 12.12
N MET A 247 -10.73 23.41 10.88
CA MET A 247 -9.43 22.78 10.60
C MET A 247 -8.26 23.61 11.15
N TYR A 248 -8.30 24.93 10.96
CA TYR A 248 -7.27 25.84 11.48
C TYR A 248 -7.22 25.85 13.01
N GLN A 249 -8.36 25.91 13.70
CA GLN A 249 -8.43 25.82 15.16
C GLN A 249 -7.85 24.51 15.67
N HIS A 250 -8.18 23.39 15.02
CA HIS A 250 -7.63 22.09 15.37
C HIS A 250 -6.10 22.05 15.21
N TYR A 251 -5.57 22.61 14.12
CA TYR A 251 -4.11 22.73 13.94
C TYR A 251 -3.46 23.50 15.09
N ARG A 252 -3.99 24.69 15.40
CA ARG A 252 -3.48 25.56 16.48
C ARG A 252 -3.54 24.91 17.85
N TYR A 253 -4.57 24.11 18.12
CA TYR A 253 -4.68 23.35 19.35
C TYR A 253 -3.52 22.36 19.52
N TYR A 254 -3.23 21.55 18.49
CA TYR A 254 -2.13 20.59 18.57
C TYR A 254 -0.76 21.26 18.66
N GLU A 255 -0.56 22.35 17.92
CA GLU A 255 0.67 23.15 17.98
C GLU A 255 0.87 23.74 19.38
N TYR A 256 -0.15 24.38 19.95
CA TYR A 256 -0.07 25.03 21.27
C TYR A 256 0.21 24.04 22.42
N TYR A 257 -0.35 22.84 22.34
CA TYR A 257 -0.16 21.80 23.36
C TYR A 257 0.95 20.80 23.03
N GLU A 258 1.76 21.05 21.99
CA GLU A 258 2.82 20.17 21.52
C GLU A 258 2.36 18.70 21.35
N LYS A 259 1.11 18.53 20.90
CA LYS A 259 0.52 17.21 20.69
C LYS A 259 0.87 16.69 19.31
N GLU A 260 1.13 15.40 19.23
CA GLU A 260 1.30 14.70 17.96
C GLU A 260 -0.06 14.31 17.37
N TYR A 261 -0.29 14.68 16.12
CA TYR A 261 -1.48 14.26 15.37
C TYR A 261 -1.24 12.91 14.72
N LYS A 262 -2.02 11.91 15.13
CA LYS A 262 -1.90 10.56 14.58
C LYS A 262 -2.71 10.42 13.30
N LEU A 263 -2.02 10.07 12.23
CA LEU A 263 -2.64 9.66 10.97
C LEU A 263 -3.18 8.23 11.12
N GLU A 264 -4.50 8.08 11.11
CA GLU A 264 -5.14 6.76 11.03
C GLU A 264 -5.45 6.39 9.57
N ASP A 265 -5.73 7.37 8.70
CA ASP A 265 -5.92 7.13 7.28
C ASP A 265 -4.59 6.92 6.55
N LYS A 266 -4.29 5.66 6.26
CA LYS A 266 -3.16 5.24 5.43
C LYS A 266 -3.60 4.90 4.00
N SER A 267 -4.78 5.33 3.55
CA SER A 267 -5.30 4.99 2.21
C SER A 267 -4.38 5.45 1.06
N TYR A 268 -3.52 6.44 1.29
CA TYR A 268 -2.51 6.85 0.31
C TYR A 268 -1.59 5.70 -0.09
N VAL A 269 -1.31 4.73 0.80
CA VAL A 269 -0.49 3.56 0.42
C VAL A 269 -1.22 2.55 -0.46
N LYS A 270 -2.55 2.68 -0.57
CA LYS A 270 -3.34 1.89 -1.52
C LYS A 270 -3.18 2.37 -2.95
N THR A 271 -2.63 3.56 -3.17
CA THR A 271 -2.33 4.07 -4.51
C THR A 271 -0.95 3.62 -4.96
N ILE A 272 -0.69 3.74 -6.26
CA ILE A 272 0.66 3.56 -6.81
C ILE A 272 1.52 4.69 -6.28
N SER A 273 2.63 4.34 -5.64
CA SER A 273 3.67 5.30 -5.31
C SER A 273 4.79 5.26 -6.35
N THR A 274 5.46 6.40 -6.54
CA THR A 274 6.70 6.47 -7.34
C THR A 274 7.78 5.56 -6.77
N TYR A 275 7.74 5.26 -5.46
CA TYR A 275 8.67 4.33 -4.80
C TYR A 275 8.59 2.90 -5.35
N GLU A 276 7.47 2.51 -5.96
CA GLU A 276 7.28 1.18 -6.56
C GLU A 276 7.99 1.04 -7.92
N LEU A 277 8.32 2.15 -8.58
CA LEU A 277 8.80 2.16 -9.96
C LEU A 277 10.33 2.17 -10.06
N LYS A 278 10.97 2.98 -9.23
CA LYS A 278 12.42 3.19 -9.26
C LYS A 278 12.90 3.60 -7.87
N ALA A 279 14.07 3.09 -7.48
CA ALA A 279 14.82 3.61 -6.34
C ALA A 279 15.64 4.84 -6.73
N ASP A 280 15.61 5.86 -5.88
CA ASP A 280 16.48 7.02 -6.04
C ASP A 280 17.93 6.66 -5.68
N ASP A 281 18.88 7.29 -6.36
CA ASP A 281 20.30 7.13 -6.04
C ASP A 281 20.55 7.59 -4.60
N LEU A 282 21.33 6.79 -3.85
CA LEU A 282 21.68 7.12 -2.47
C LEU A 282 22.60 8.34 -2.43
N ARG A 283 22.02 9.49 -2.10
CA ARG A 283 22.68 10.80 -1.96
C ARG A 283 22.03 11.62 -0.84
N ARG A 284 22.73 12.61 -0.30
CA ARG A 284 22.19 13.48 0.76
C ARG A 284 20.86 14.14 0.39
N GLU A 285 20.76 14.63 -0.85
CA GLU A 285 19.57 15.29 -1.39
C GLU A 285 18.32 14.40 -1.42
N ASN A 286 18.49 13.07 -1.43
CA ASN A 286 17.40 12.11 -1.56
C ASN A 286 17.04 11.43 -0.22
N LEU A 287 17.68 11.77 0.90
CA LEU A 287 17.46 11.07 2.18
C LEU A 287 16.00 11.16 2.67
N GLU A 288 15.34 12.28 2.44
CA GLU A 288 13.91 12.42 2.74
C GLU A 288 13.07 11.40 1.95
N ASN A 289 13.42 11.11 0.69
CA ASN A 289 12.72 10.11 -0.11
C ASN A 289 12.91 8.69 0.45
N TYR A 290 14.11 8.37 0.97
CA TYR A 290 14.34 7.10 1.68
C TYR A 290 13.48 7.01 2.93
N LEU A 291 13.41 8.07 3.75
CA LEU A 291 12.54 8.08 4.93
C LEU A 291 11.06 7.90 4.56
N LEU A 292 10.58 8.66 3.57
CA LEU A 292 9.19 8.58 3.12
C LEU A 292 8.85 7.21 2.53
N MET A 293 9.78 6.58 1.79
CA MET A 293 9.62 5.22 1.28
C MET A 293 9.54 4.18 2.42
N LEU A 294 10.39 4.29 3.44
CA LEU A 294 10.33 3.39 4.60
C LEU A 294 9.00 3.55 5.36
N LYS A 295 8.57 4.80 5.60
CA LYS A 295 7.25 5.10 6.20
C LYS A 295 6.09 4.53 5.36
N PHE A 296 6.17 4.65 4.04
CA PHE A 296 5.20 4.06 3.11
C PHE A 296 5.12 2.53 3.27
N CYS A 297 6.26 1.85 3.38
CA CYS A 297 6.32 0.40 3.61
C CYS A 297 5.71 0.01 4.97
N ILE A 298 6.02 0.76 6.04
CA ILE A 298 5.43 0.54 7.37
C ILE A 298 3.91 0.71 7.34
N ASP A 299 3.44 1.72 6.62
CA ASP A 299 2.02 2.00 6.46
C ASP A 299 1.30 0.91 5.66
N LEU A 300 1.94 0.33 4.63
CA LEU A 300 1.45 -0.88 3.96
C LEU A 300 1.29 -2.05 4.94
N LEU A 301 2.29 -2.30 5.79
CA LEU A 301 2.23 -3.40 6.77
C LEU A 301 1.10 -3.25 7.79
N SER A 302 0.61 -2.04 8.03
CA SER A 302 -0.51 -1.81 8.95
C SER A 302 -1.82 -2.46 8.51
N TYR A 303 -1.99 -2.76 7.21
CA TYR A 303 -3.17 -3.44 6.66
C TYR A 303 -3.21 -4.95 6.93
N LYS A 304 -2.09 -5.55 7.37
CA LYS A 304 -1.97 -6.96 7.79
C LYS A 304 -2.52 -7.98 6.78
N ASP A 305 -2.45 -7.67 5.48
CA ASP A 305 -2.86 -8.57 4.41
C ASP A 305 -1.67 -8.99 3.52
N PRO A 306 -1.75 -10.15 2.84
CA PRO A 306 -0.63 -10.68 2.05
C PRO A 306 -0.21 -9.77 0.88
N VAL A 307 -1.15 -9.05 0.27
CA VAL A 307 -0.86 -8.17 -0.89
C VAL A 307 -0.06 -6.96 -0.43
N SER A 308 -0.50 -6.30 0.65
CA SER A 308 0.23 -5.16 1.23
C SER A 308 1.61 -5.57 1.75
N TYR A 309 1.73 -6.77 2.35
CA TYR A 309 3.04 -7.32 2.75
C TYR A 309 3.96 -7.54 1.54
N SER A 310 3.46 -8.16 0.47
CA SER A 310 4.21 -8.41 -0.75
C SER A 310 4.69 -7.10 -1.40
N ARG A 311 3.80 -6.10 -1.51
CA ARG A 311 4.14 -4.76 -2.01
C ARG A 311 5.25 -4.10 -1.17
N ALA A 312 5.09 -4.07 0.15
CA ALA A 312 6.05 -3.45 1.04
C ALA A 312 7.43 -4.12 0.95
N SER A 313 7.45 -5.46 0.92
CA SER A 313 8.69 -6.24 0.77
C SER A 313 9.38 -5.95 -0.57
N SER A 314 8.62 -5.90 -1.68
CA SER A 314 9.17 -5.63 -3.01
C SER A 314 9.78 -4.23 -3.10
N ILE A 315 9.07 -3.20 -2.60
CA ILE A 315 9.58 -1.82 -2.55
C ILE A 315 10.84 -1.75 -1.69
N PHE A 316 10.79 -2.32 -0.48
CA PHE A 316 11.93 -2.33 0.42
C PHE A 316 13.17 -2.98 -0.22
N ASN A 317 12.99 -4.12 -0.90
CA ASN A 317 14.09 -4.78 -1.59
C ASN A 317 14.60 -3.96 -2.78
N LEU A 318 13.73 -3.31 -3.54
CA LEU A 318 14.13 -2.44 -4.66
C LEU A 318 15.08 -1.33 -4.19
N TRP A 319 14.83 -0.76 -3.01
CA TRP A 319 15.60 0.36 -2.47
C TRP A 319 16.81 -0.07 -1.63
N MET A 320 16.70 -1.16 -0.86
CA MET A 320 17.64 -1.45 0.24
C MET A 320 18.49 -2.72 0.04
N LYS A 321 18.23 -3.54 -1.00
CA LYS A 321 18.81 -4.90 -1.10
C LYS A 321 20.34 -4.94 -1.06
N ASP A 322 21.00 -3.96 -1.67
CA ASP A 322 22.47 -3.92 -1.79
C ASP A 322 23.12 -2.98 -0.77
N LEU A 323 22.34 -2.52 0.22
CA LEU A 323 22.79 -1.58 1.24
C LEU A 323 22.93 -2.25 2.60
N THR A 324 23.96 -1.82 3.34
CA THR A 324 24.16 -2.11 4.77
C THR A 324 24.18 -0.79 5.53
N PRO A 325 23.88 -0.75 6.83
CA PRO A 325 23.93 0.49 7.60
C PRO A 325 25.28 1.22 7.48
N SER A 326 26.38 0.46 7.45
CA SER A 326 27.73 1.02 7.29
C SER A 326 27.97 1.57 5.87
N SER A 327 27.61 0.83 4.83
CA SER A 327 27.77 1.31 3.45
C SER A 327 26.87 2.50 3.16
N PHE A 328 25.67 2.54 3.76
CA PHE A 328 24.72 3.63 3.65
C PHE A 328 25.32 4.94 4.14
N VAL A 329 25.80 4.96 5.39
CA VAL A 329 26.46 6.14 5.97
C VAL A 329 27.73 6.52 5.23
N ARG A 330 28.55 5.54 4.85
CA ARG A 330 29.81 5.79 4.13
C ARG A 330 29.56 6.54 2.81
N THR A 331 28.58 6.09 2.02
CA THR A 331 28.22 6.73 0.76
C THR A 331 27.80 8.19 0.99
N ILE A 332 26.95 8.43 1.98
CA ILE A 332 26.44 9.77 2.27
C ILE A 332 27.54 10.70 2.82
N LEU A 333 28.42 10.19 3.67
CA LEU A 333 29.52 10.97 4.25
C LEU A 333 30.64 11.28 3.24
N SER A 334 30.76 10.48 2.17
CA SER A 334 31.78 10.69 1.12
C SER A 334 31.48 11.86 0.16
N GLU A 335 30.28 12.43 0.22
CA GLU A 335 29.93 13.63 -0.55
C GLU A 335 30.55 14.89 0.10
N GLU A 336 31.40 15.62 -0.63
CA GLU A 336 32.09 16.83 -0.15
C GLU A 336 31.15 18.05 0.00
N GLU A 337 31.36 18.76 1.12
CA GLU A 337 30.98 20.12 1.53
C GLU A 337 29.57 20.51 2.08
N SER A 338 29.64 21.02 3.33
CA SER A 338 29.00 22.20 3.93
C SER A 338 27.55 22.19 4.44
N VAL A 339 26.74 21.17 4.16
CA VAL A 339 25.37 21.13 4.71
C VAL A 339 25.36 20.52 6.12
N LEU A 340 24.74 21.22 7.08
CA LEU A 340 24.46 20.73 8.43
C LEU A 340 23.82 19.34 8.37
N TRP A 341 24.47 18.37 8.99
CA TRP A 341 24.02 17.00 9.06
C TRP A 341 22.81 16.86 9.98
N ASP A 342 21.66 16.44 9.45
CA ASP A 342 20.48 16.15 10.25
C ASP A 342 20.56 14.72 10.83
N GLN A 343 21.10 14.62 12.04
CA GLN A 343 21.18 13.36 12.77
C GLN A 343 19.80 12.75 13.03
N ASN A 344 18.76 13.56 13.24
CA ASN A 344 17.43 13.05 13.55
C ASN A 344 16.84 12.32 12.34
N LEU A 345 17.03 12.88 11.14
CA LEU A 345 16.61 12.25 9.90
C LEU A 345 17.30 10.89 9.70
N LEU A 346 18.62 10.84 9.89
CA LEU A 346 19.37 9.58 9.77
C LEU A 346 18.88 8.53 10.78
N ASP A 347 18.77 8.91 12.05
CA ASP A 347 18.36 8.00 13.11
C ASP A 347 16.93 7.46 12.85
N GLU A 348 16.04 8.30 12.32
CA GLU A 348 14.68 7.88 11.92
C GLU A 348 14.68 6.92 10.73
N ILE A 349 15.53 7.16 9.72
CA ILE A 349 15.72 6.23 8.58
C ILE A 349 16.21 4.87 9.09
N VAL A 350 17.25 4.87 9.92
CA VAL A 350 17.87 3.62 10.43
C VAL A 350 16.90 2.84 11.30
N THR A 351 16.12 3.53 12.14
CA THR A 351 15.09 2.93 12.99
C THR A 351 13.99 2.26 12.15
N ASN A 352 13.45 2.97 11.15
CA ASN A 352 12.41 2.42 10.27
C ASN A 352 12.95 1.28 9.39
N TRP A 353 14.21 1.37 8.96
CA TRP A 353 14.89 0.30 8.24
C TRP A 353 15.01 -0.96 9.09
N ALA A 354 15.53 -0.85 10.32
CA ALA A 354 15.65 -1.99 11.22
C ALA A 354 14.30 -2.66 11.52
N TYR A 355 13.24 -1.86 11.75
CA TYR A 355 11.88 -2.37 11.90
C TYR A 355 11.44 -3.22 10.70
N LEU A 356 11.59 -2.72 9.48
CA LEU A 356 11.22 -3.43 8.26
C LEU A 356 12.10 -4.66 8.01
N ALA A 357 13.39 -4.58 8.33
CA ALA A 357 14.31 -5.71 8.22
C ALA A 357 13.84 -6.91 9.07
N VAL A 358 13.36 -6.67 10.30
CA VAL A 358 12.74 -7.71 11.12
C VAL A 358 11.48 -8.26 10.45
N LYS A 359 10.58 -7.37 9.99
CA LYS A 359 9.30 -7.80 9.36
C LYS A 359 9.48 -8.63 8.10
N PHE A 360 10.52 -8.37 7.31
CA PHE A 360 10.83 -9.12 6.10
C PHE A 360 11.88 -10.23 6.31
N ASN A 361 12.20 -10.56 7.57
CA ASN A 361 13.17 -11.58 7.95
C ASN A 361 14.53 -11.41 7.24
N LYS A 362 14.99 -10.16 7.16
CA LYS A 362 16.34 -9.78 6.74
C LYS A 362 17.29 -9.85 7.94
N GLY A 363 18.56 -10.12 7.71
CA GLY A 363 19.56 -10.25 8.77
C GLY A 363 19.93 -8.93 9.43
N PHE A 364 20.50 -9.02 10.63
CA PHE A 364 21.15 -7.90 11.33
C PHE A 364 22.50 -7.54 10.67
N THR A 365 23.09 -6.40 11.08
CA THR A 365 24.41 -5.99 10.59
C THR A 365 25.53 -6.44 11.52
N LYS A 366 26.68 -6.85 10.96
CA LYS A 366 27.86 -7.22 11.75
C LYS A 366 28.72 -5.99 11.99
N ILE A 367 29.06 -5.73 13.25
CA ILE A 367 29.98 -4.67 13.63
C ILE A 367 31.41 -5.21 13.63
N ASP A 368 32.27 -4.68 12.77
CA ASP A 368 33.70 -4.95 12.71
C ASP A 368 34.47 -3.64 12.95
N LYS A 369 34.84 -3.42 14.22
CA LYS A 369 35.56 -2.20 14.67
C LYS A 369 36.90 -1.99 13.96
N SER A 370 37.45 -3.01 13.30
CA SER A 370 38.72 -2.89 12.57
C SER A 370 38.55 -2.31 11.15
N LYS A 371 37.32 -2.31 10.61
CA LYS A 371 37.02 -1.91 9.22
C LYS A 371 36.01 -0.77 9.09
N GLN A 372 35.40 -0.38 10.20
CA GLN A 372 34.34 0.63 10.24
C GLN A 372 34.82 1.88 10.97
N MET A 373 34.39 3.04 10.48
CA MET A 373 34.56 4.32 11.18
C MET A 373 33.56 4.45 12.33
N ASP A 374 33.82 5.35 13.29
CA ASP A 374 32.96 5.53 14.47
C ASP A 374 31.49 5.82 14.12
N GLU A 375 31.21 6.64 13.10
CA GLU A 375 29.85 6.90 12.63
C GLU A 375 29.19 5.66 12.00
N GLU A 376 29.95 4.83 11.28
CA GLU A 376 29.45 3.59 10.71
C GLU A 376 29.10 2.58 11.82
N ILE A 377 29.91 2.53 12.88
CA ILE A 377 29.65 1.72 14.07
C ILE A 377 28.40 2.24 14.79
N ARG A 378 28.28 3.55 15.00
CA ARG A 378 27.12 4.16 15.67
C ARG A 378 25.81 3.81 14.96
N VAL A 379 25.76 3.97 13.64
CA VAL A 379 24.56 3.67 12.85
C VAL A 379 24.28 2.17 12.80
N SER A 380 25.31 1.33 12.69
CA SER A 380 25.15 -0.12 12.76
C SER A 380 24.62 -0.58 14.12
N LEU A 381 25.06 0.08 15.20
CA LEU A 381 24.58 -0.19 16.56
C LEU A 381 23.12 0.25 16.74
N LEU A 382 22.74 1.43 16.28
CA LEU A 382 21.34 1.90 16.31
C LEU A 382 20.42 0.93 15.54
N PHE A 383 20.87 0.48 14.36
CA PHE A 383 20.15 -0.53 13.58
C PHE A 383 19.96 -1.82 14.38
N ASN A 384 21.04 -2.37 14.94
CA ASN A 384 20.99 -3.63 15.68
C ASN A 384 20.17 -3.53 16.98
N ASP A 385 20.26 -2.40 17.70
CA ASP A 385 19.45 -2.15 18.89
C ASP A 385 17.96 -2.15 18.55
N THR A 386 17.58 -1.42 17.51
CA THR A 386 16.18 -1.37 17.04
C THR A 386 15.72 -2.74 16.54
N TYR A 387 16.57 -3.46 15.80
CA TYR A 387 16.29 -4.79 15.29
C TYR A 387 16.05 -5.78 16.43
N PHE A 388 16.91 -5.73 17.45
CA PHE A 388 16.81 -6.54 18.65
C PHE A 388 15.52 -6.27 19.43
N GLU A 389 15.20 -5.00 19.72
CA GLU A 389 13.97 -4.63 20.43
C GLU A 389 12.71 -5.14 19.71
N ASN A 390 12.69 -5.04 18.37
CA ASN A 390 11.58 -5.53 17.57
C ASN A 390 11.44 -7.06 17.59
N LEU A 391 12.54 -7.80 17.62
CA LEU A 391 12.50 -9.26 17.80
C LEU A 391 11.95 -9.66 19.17
N ILE A 392 12.34 -8.94 20.24
CA ILE A 392 11.81 -9.17 21.58
C ILE A 392 10.31 -8.91 21.63
N ILE A 393 9.82 -7.81 21.02
CA ILE A 393 8.38 -7.51 20.92
C ILE A 393 7.62 -8.61 20.15
N MET A 394 8.27 -9.26 19.18
CA MET A 394 7.71 -10.36 18.41
C MET A 394 7.86 -11.74 19.07
N ASN A 395 8.43 -11.81 20.27
CA ASN A 395 8.76 -13.06 20.99
C ASN A 395 9.70 -14.01 20.22
N GLU A 396 10.59 -13.46 19.39
CA GLU A 396 11.60 -14.20 18.61
C GLU A 396 12.95 -14.22 19.35
N THR A 397 12.96 -14.72 20.59
CA THR A 397 14.08 -14.61 21.53
C THR A 397 15.37 -15.26 21.01
N ASP A 398 15.28 -16.39 20.31
CA ASP A 398 16.45 -17.09 19.77
C ASP A 398 17.18 -16.25 18.72
N LYS A 399 16.44 -15.59 17.82
CA LYS A 399 17.01 -14.65 16.83
C LYS A 399 17.56 -13.39 17.50
N ALA A 400 16.92 -12.94 18.57
CA ALA A 400 17.39 -11.80 19.33
C ALA A 400 18.75 -12.08 19.99
N LEU A 401 18.93 -13.28 20.56
CA LEU A 401 20.22 -13.73 21.09
C LEU A 401 21.30 -13.83 20.00
N GLU A 402 20.95 -14.33 18.81
CA GLU A 402 21.89 -14.37 17.67
C GLU A 402 22.41 -12.97 17.32
N THR A 403 21.55 -11.95 17.38
CA THR A 403 21.94 -10.55 17.13
C THR A 403 22.96 -10.06 18.17
N ILE A 404 22.82 -10.45 19.44
CA ILE A 404 23.79 -10.13 20.50
C ILE A 404 25.14 -10.79 20.21
N TYR A 405 25.15 -12.10 19.90
CA TYR A 405 26.38 -12.86 19.74
C TYR A 405 27.16 -12.50 18.47
N ASN A 406 26.44 -12.22 17.38
CA ASN A 406 27.04 -12.14 16.04
C ASN A 406 26.96 -10.75 15.39
N GLY A 407 26.07 -9.87 15.86
CA GLY A 407 25.85 -8.54 15.28
C GLY A 407 26.41 -7.40 16.13
N GLY A 408 26.15 -7.47 17.43
CA GLY A 408 26.50 -6.46 18.43
C GLY A 408 25.32 -5.54 18.76
N VAL A 409 24.94 -5.49 20.04
CA VAL A 409 23.84 -4.69 20.61
C VAL A 409 24.41 -3.89 21.78
N SER A 410 23.91 -2.67 22.00
CA SER A 410 24.39 -1.82 23.09
C SER A 410 24.01 -2.39 24.46
N TYR A 411 24.88 -2.17 25.45
CA TYR A 411 24.63 -2.61 26.81
C TYR A 411 23.31 -2.06 27.37
N ASN A 412 23.05 -0.77 27.14
CA ASN A 412 21.81 -0.11 27.60
C ASN A 412 20.56 -0.74 27.00
N CYS A 413 20.61 -1.14 25.72
CA CYS A 413 19.49 -1.81 25.05
C CYS A 413 19.23 -3.20 25.65
N ILE A 414 20.29 -3.97 25.93
CA ILE A 414 20.18 -5.27 26.61
C ILE A 414 19.60 -5.09 28.01
N GLU A 415 20.14 -4.15 28.78
CA GLU A 415 19.73 -3.89 30.16
C GLU A 415 18.24 -3.53 30.25
N LYS A 416 17.77 -2.63 29.38
CA LYS A 416 16.36 -2.22 29.28
C LYS A 416 15.43 -3.40 28.99
N ASN A 417 15.90 -4.41 28.26
CA ASN A 417 15.07 -5.53 27.81
C ASN A 417 15.31 -6.84 28.59
N LEU A 418 16.22 -6.86 29.58
CA LEU A 418 16.55 -8.04 30.39
C LEU A 418 15.32 -8.74 30.98
N MET A 419 14.36 -7.98 31.51
CA MET A 419 13.14 -8.55 32.09
C MET A 419 12.29 -9.26 31.03
N ASN A 420 12.15 -8.68 29.84
CA ASN A 420 11.40 -9.32 28.76
C ASN A 420 12.09 -10.59 28.26
N ILE A 421 13.42 -10.60 28.21
CA ILE A 421 14.23 -11.78 27.83
C ILE A 421 14.07 -12.90 28.86
N LEU A 422 14.12 -12.58 30.16
CA LEU A 422 14.09 -13.56 31.25
C LEU A 422 12.69 -14.13 31.52
N PHE A 423 11.63 -13.37 31.26
CA PHE A 423 10.25 -13.73 31.64
C PHE A 423 9.31 -14.05 30.46
N ASN A 424 9.77 -14.02 29.21
CA ASN A 424 9.00 -14.45 28.04
C ASN A 424 8.79 -15.99 28.07
N GLY A 425 7.78 -16.41 28.82
CA GLY A 425 7.38 -17.80 29.03
C GLY A 425 6.61 -18.05 30.35
N SER A 426 6.61 -17.09 31.28
CA SER A 426 6.12 -17.32 32.66
C SER A 426 5.13 -16.27 33.18
N VAL A 427 4.21 -15.78 32.35
CA VAL A 427 3.07 -14.99 32.83
C VAL A 427 1.78 -15.38 32.08
N LYS A 428 1.20 -16.53 32.44
CA LYS A 428 -0.26 -16.63 32.55
C LYS A 428 -0.62 -16.18 33.95
N VAL A 429 -0.87 -14.89 34.14
CA VAL A 429 -1.57 -14.44 35.35
C VAL A 429 -3.06 -14.51 35.02
N SER A 430 -3.64 -15.64 35.38
CA SER A 430 -5.06 -15.72 35.69
C SER A 430 -5.33 -14.90 36.95
N CYS A 431 -6.05 -13.79 36.80
CA CYS A 431 -6.97 -13.22 37.77
C CYS A 431 -8.10 -12.54 37.01
#